data_AF-A0A5A9N9S3-F1
#
_entry.id   AF-A0A5A9N9S3-F1
#
_cell.length_a   1.000
_cell.length_b   1.000
_cell.length_c   1.000
_cell.angle_alpha   90.00
_cell.angle_beta   90.00
_cell.angle_gamma   90.00
#
_symmetry.space_group_name_H-M   'P 1'
#
loop_
_entity.id
_entity.type
_entity.pdbx_description
1 polymer ?
#
loop_
_entity_poly.entity_id
_entity_poly.type
_entity_poly.pdbx_seq_one_letter_code
_entity_poly.pdbx_strand_id
1 'polypeptide(L)'
;MPAGMKPLEKFLKKQTNALTRAGGFGEKATGTGASRRRASLSRVVPFFRETSPESGPAREVFSPETEEAPCWPSATADIRSPSLSSDEQSSEASLDTNWTPLPADTPQNVALALLDSVAGKRYANCTEILLDDFMLTHPIFLAPDKFQQVLLQQFNADGKQGEGWPGWDGAERKVAVLTVAFRYLDTYRDLLQEEGERSNTFPKELYLCAVQDLSRFPELVEDVLKLQRWSEILQNPVEEDRESRKKQVRPLFRHFRRIDACLQPREAFRGSDEIFCRVYTPDHSYVTIRSRLSCRVGEILALVKEKLQYSEDQPTQPANLILVAVTSSGEKAVFRPSDEAVFTTLGVNTHLFACEPLELESLIPLPEEIHWSPGDSKLHDMSAEEVANQLVVFDWELFSCVHEVEFVCYVFHGEQARWRPLNLELILQRCSEVQHWVATEILQCQSLPKRIQLLRKFIKIAALCKQQQDLLSFLALVLGLDNPAVSRLRLTWEGLPGKFRKQFQQFESIADPSRNHKSYRDLLASLRAPLIPFTPLLLKDLTFLHESCKSFHGELVNFEKMHKVAEMVRSIRRFRSSQLAVEADPSPSHLQTKAYVRQLQVIDNQNLLFEMSTKLEPKDM
;
A
#
# COMPACT_ATOMS: atom_id res chain seq x y z
N MET A 1 1.93 5.32 -18.03
CA MET A 1 2.16 4.95 -16.62
C MET A 1 0.99 5.46 -15.78
N PRO A 2 0.16 4.58 -15.19
CA PRO A 2 -0.77 4.97 -14.13
C PRO A 2 -0.02 5.53 -12.91
N ALA A 3 -0.66 6.43 -12.16
CA ALA A 3 0.01 7.23 -11.13
C ALA A 3 0.67 6.39 -10.01
N GLY A 4 0.00 5.34 -9.52
CA GLY A 4 0.47 4.47 -8.44
C GLY A 4 1.77 3.71 -8.72
N MET A 5 2.16 3.56 -9.99
CA MET A 5 3.44 2.95 -10.35
C MET A 5 4.63 3.83 -9.95
N LYS A 6 4.53 5.17 -10.03
CA LYS A 6 5.67 6.05 -9.70
C LYS A 6 6.11 5.91 -8.23
N PRO A 7 5.21 5.89 -7.22
CA PRO A 7 5.57 5.59 -5.83
C PRO A 7 6.16 4.18 -5.64
N LEU A 8 5.51 3.12 -6.13
CA LEU A 8 5.99 1.75 -5.91
C LEU A 8 7.31 1.45 -6.63
N GLU A 9 7.46 1.92 -7.88
CA GLU A 9 8.74 1.88 -8.59
C GLU A 9 9.81 2.69 -7.86
N LYS A 10 9.52 3.92 -7.39
CA LYS A 10 10.49 4.71 -6.61
C LYS A 10 10.86 4.02 -5.30
N PHE A 11 9.91 3.39 -4.61
CA PHE A 11 10.16 2.61 -3.40
C PHE A 11 11.10 1.45 -3.70
N LEU A 12 10.72 0.55 -4.62
CA LEU A 12 11.50 -0.63 -4.97
C LEU A 12 12.86 -0.27 -5.62
N LYS A 13 12.94 0.83 -6.39
CA LYS A 13 14.21 1.35 -6.94
C LYS A 13 15.07 2.04 -5.87
N LYS A 14 14.52 2.72 -4.86
CA LYS A 14 15.31 3.21 -3.71
C LYS A 14 15.85 2.04 -2.87
N GLN A 15 15.03 1.01 -2.62
CA GLN A 15 15.50 -0.25 -2.01
C GLN A 15 16.62 -0.91 -2.83
N THR A 16 16.48 -0.97 -4.16
CA THR A 16 17.49 -1.59 -5.05
C THR A 16 18.73 -0.72 -5.22
N ASN A 17 18.62 0.61 -5.19
CA ASN A 17 19.74 1.54 -5.30
C ASN A 17 20.62 1.57 -4.03
N ALA A 18 20.05 1.24 -2.87
CA ALA A 18 20.84 0.89 -1.70
C ALA A 18 21.70 -0.36 -1.99
N LEU A 19 21.16 -1.39 -2.64
CA LEU A 19 21.90 -2.63 -2.92
C LEU A 19 22.95 -2.52 -4.06
N THR A 20 22.83 -1.57 -5.00
CA THR A 20 23.65 -1.55 -6.23
C THR A 20 24.82 -0.57 -6.27
N ARG A 21 24.92 0.43 -5.36
CA ARG A 21 26.11 1.33 -5.31
C ARG A 21 27.38 0.68 -4.74
N ALA A 22 27.31 -0.59 -4.31
CA ALA A 22 28.43 -1.34 -3.75
C ALA A 22 29.31 -2.04 -4.82
N GLY A 23 29.85 -1.29 -5.79
CA GLY A 23 30.77 -1.89 -6.77
C GLY A 23 31.30 -0.99 -7.89
N GLY A 24 32.40 -0.26 -7.64
CA GLY A 24 33.16 0.37 -8.73
C GLY A 24 34.20 1.40 -8.31
N PHE A 25 35.45 0.98 -8.15
CA PHE A 25 36.70 1.73 -8.40
C PHE A 25 37.84 0.71 -8.66
N GLY A 26 39.01 1.16 -9.14
CA GLY A 26 40.09 0.31 -9.69
C GLY A 26 40.83 -0.61 -8.71
N GLU A 27 41.89 -1.35 -9.10
CA GLU A 27 42.82 -1.12 -10.23
C GLU A 27 43.32 -2.40 -10.94
N LYS A 28 44.42 -2.27 -11.72
CA LYS A 28 45.08 -3.31 -12.55
C LYS A 28 46.16 -4.11 -11.79
N ALA A 29 46.61 -5.17 -12.45
CA ALA A 29 47.94 -5.82 -12.41
C ALA A 29 48.11 -7.17 -11.68
N THR A 30 48.59 -8.15 -12.46
CA THR A 30 49.51 -9.27 -12.14
C THR A 30 49.34 -10.08 -10.85
N GLY A 31 49.07 -11.39 -11.01
CA GLY A 31 49.29 -12.40 -9.97
C GLY A 31 48.60 -13.75 -10.26
N THR A 32 49.37 -14.81 -10.52
CA THR A 32 48.83 -16.16 -10.74
C THR A 32 48.63 -16.89 -9.41
N GLY A 33 47.37 -17.18 -9.05
CA GLY A 33 47.04 -18.00 -7.88
C GLY A 33 45.57 -18.42 -7.90
N ALA A 34 45.30 -19.73 -7.80
CA ALA A 34 43.94 -20.25 -7.88
C ALA A 34 43.21 -20.15 -6.53
N SER A 35 42.27 -19.20 -6.43
CA SER A 35 41.28 -19.15 -5.36
C SER A 35 39.91 -18.80 -5.93
N ARG A 36 38.85 -19.47 -5.47
CA ARG A 36 37.49 -19.35 -6.01
C ARG A 36 36.90 -17.97 -5.67
N ARG A 37 36.92 -17.05 -6.64
CA ARG A 37 36.31 -15.71 -6.50
C ARG A 37 34.80 -15.84 -6.25
N ARG A 38 34.32 -15.23 -5.17
CA ARG A 38 32.88 -15.03 -4.88
C ARG A 38 32.30 -14.12 -5.96
N ALA A 39 31.19 -14.51 -6.58
CA ALA A 39 30.56 -13.71 -7.64
C ALA A 39 29.95 -12.42 -7.06
N SER A 40 29.97 -11.33 -7.84
CA SER A 40 29.30 -10.08 -7.49
C SER A 40 27.78 -10.27 -7.47
N LEU A 41 27.11 -9.79 -6.43
CA LEU A 41 25.64 -9.86 -6.28
C LEU A 41 24.88 -8.77 -7.07
N SER A 42 25.58 -8.04 -7.94
CA SER A 42 25.05 -6.95 -8.77
C SER A 42 24.18 -7.44 -9.96
N ARG A 43 23.11 -8.20 -9.68
CA ARG A 43 22.05 -8.60 -10.64
C ARG A 43 20.66 -8.67 -9.99
N VAL A 44 20.20 -7.56 -9.42
CA VAL A 44 18.82 -7.37 -8.97
C VAL A 44 18.08 -6.51 -10.01
N VAL A 45 16.98 -7.04 -10.56
CA VAL A 45 16.15 -6.49 -11.67
C VAL A 45 16.87 -6.33 -13.04
N PRO A 46 16.71 -7.30 -13.98
CA PRO A 46 17.23 -7.20 -15.34
C PRO A 46 16.22 -6.61 -16.35
N PHE A 47 15.54 -5.52 -16.00
CA PHE A 47 14.63 -4.80 -16.91
C PHE A 47 14.59 -3.30 -16.59
N PHE A 48 15.36 -2.51 -17.35
CA PHE A 48 15.06 -1.15 -17.84
C PHE A 48 16.26 -0.73 -18.71
N ARG A 49 16.08 -0.69 -20.03
CA ARG A 49 17.12 -0.25 -20.97
C ARG A 49 17.00 1.26 -21.13
N GLU A 50 18.06 1.99 -20.81
CA GLU A 50 18.11 3.44 -21.06
C GLU A 50 17.99 3.72 -22.56
N THR A 51 17.16 4.70 -22.91
CA THR A 51 17.08 5.29 -24.25
C THR A 51 17.15 6.80 -24.10
N SER A 52 18.37 7.33 -24.11
CA SER A 52 18.62 8.76 -24.28
C SER A 52 18.23 9.19 -25.71
N PRO A 53 17.73 10.43 -25.90
CA PRO A 53 17.37 10.92 -27.23
C PRO A 53 18.60 11.42 -28.00
N GLU A 54 18.89 10.81 -29.14
CA GLU A 54 19.73 11.41 -30.19
C GLU A 54 18.96 11.46 -31.51
N SER A 55 19.29 12.46 -32.34
CA SER A 55 18.53 12.86 -33.52
C SER A 55 19.24 12.50 -34.83
N GLY A 56 18.51 11.93 -35.78
CA GLY A 56 19.03 11.56 -37.10
C GLY A 56 17.91 11.15 -38.06
N PRO A 57 18.02 11.45 -39.38
CA PRO A 57 16.83 11.65 -40.21
C PRO A 57 16.30 10.39 -40.92
N ALA A 58 15.07 10.54 -41.43
CA ALA A 58 14.27 9.49 -42.06
C ALA A 58 14.80 8.98 -43.41
N ARG A 59 14.31 7.80 -43.82
CA ARG A 59 14.17 7.44 -45.24
C ARG A 59 12.91 6.64 -45.53
N GLU A 60 12.28 7.06 -46.61
CA GLU A 60 11.23 6.45 -47.44
C GLU A 60 11.62 5.03 -47.94
N VAL A 61 10.76 4.15 -48.47
CA VAL A 61 9.28 4.05 -48.67
C VAL A 61 8.98 2.58 -49.04
N PHE A 62 7.78 2.04 -48.81
CA PHE A 62 6.98 1.25 -49.79
C PHE A 62 5.72 0.59 -49.23
N SER A 63 4.70 0.51 -50.08
CA SER A 63 3.38 -0.15 -50.03
C SER A 63 2.76 0.02 -51.44
N PRO A 64 1.61 -0.58 -51.81
CA PRO A 64 0.76 -1.58 -51.13
C PRO A 64 1.17 -3.04 -51.50
N GLU A 65 0.39 -4.10 -51.80
CA GLU A 65 -1.02 -4.37 -52.19
C GLU A 65 -1.55 -5.77 -51.76
N THR A 66 -2.89 -5.89 -51.78
CA THR A 66 -3.74 -7.10 -52.01
C THR A 66 -3.73 -8.33 -51.07
N GLU A 67 -4.95 -8.56 -50.53
CA GLU A 67 -5.75 -9.80 -50.59
C GLU A 67 -5.83 -10.82 -49.42
N GLU A 68 -7.09 -11.28 -49.28
CA GLU A 68 -7.72 -12.36 -48.52
C GLU A 68 -7.47 -12.57 -47.00
N ALA A 69 -8.57 -12.78 -46.28
CA ALA A 69 -8.61 -13.15 -44.87
C ALA A 69 -8.92 -14.65 -44.71
N PRO A 70 -8.07 -15.46 -44.05
CA PRO A 70 -8.36 -16.87 -43.79
C PRO A 70 -9.36 -17.03 -42.64
N CYS A 71 -10.35 -17.90 -42.82
CA CYS A 71 -11.21 -18.37 -41.73
C CYS A 71 -10.43 -19.32 -40.80
N TRP A 72 -10.60 -19.20 -39.48
CA TRP A 72 -9.91 -20.03 -38.49
C TRP A 72 -10.62 -21.39 -38.31
N PRO A 73 -9.95 -22.53 -38.58
CA PRO A 73 -10.44 -23.84 -38.16
C PRO A 73 -10.12 -24.10 -36.68
N SER A 74 -11.01 -24.82 -35.99
CA SER A 74 -10.81 -25.22 -34.60
C SER A 74 -9.82 -26.39 -34.48
N ALA A 75 -8.65 -26.15 -33.87
CA ALA A 75 -7.75 -27.22 -33.42
C ALA A 75 -6.91 -26.80 -32.20
N THR A 76 -6.76 -27.71 -31.24
CA THR A 76 -5.90 -27.59 -30.07
C THR A 76 -4.43 -27.90 -30.41
N ALA A 77 -3.51 -26.94 -30.22
CA ALA A 77 -2.07 -27.22 -30.02
C ALA A 77 -1.30 -26.03 -29.43
N ASP A 78 -0.54 -26.30 -28.37
CA ASP A 78 0.63 -25.60 -27.80
C ASP A 78 1.04 -24.21 -28.30
N ILE A 79 0.93 -23.21 -27.42
CA ILE A 79 1.89 -22.09 -27.32
C ILE A 79 2.56 -22.18 -25.95
N ARG A 80 3.88 -22.37 -25.93
CA ARG A 80 4.67 -22.50 -24.69
C ARG A 80 4.86 -21.14 -24.00
N SER A 81 4.14 -20.93 -22.90
CA SER A 81 4.40 -19.85 -21.94
C SER A 81 5.69 -20.10 -21.12
N PRO A 82 6.35 -19.06 -20.57
CA PRO A 82 7.51 -19.24 -19.69
C PRO A 82 7.12 -19.99 -18.40
N SER A 83 7.80 -21.09 -18.12
CA SER A 83 7.40 -22.01 -17.04
C SER A 83 7.55 -21.40 -15.64
N LEU A 84 6.42 -21.27 -14.94
CA LEU A 84 6.42 -21.44 -13.47
C LEU A 84 6.60 -22.94 -13.20
N SER A 85 7.68 -23.32 -12.52
CA SER A 85 7.97 -24.74 -12.26
C SER A 85 7.17 -25.25 -11.07
N SER A 86 6.20 -26.11 -11.34
CA SER A 86 5.70 -27.09 -10.37
C SER A 86 6.78 -28.11 -9.98
N ASP A 87 6.46 -28.93 -8.97
CA ASP A 87 7.21 -30.06 -8.39
C ASP A 87 8.23 -29.63 -7.32
N GLU A 88 8.07 -29.94 -6.03
CA GLU A 88 7.49 -31.15 -5.41
C GLU A 88 6.39 -30.87 -4.34
N GLN A 89 5.77 -31.94 -3.83
CA GLN A 89 4.59 -31.89 -2.98
C GLN A 89 4.92 -31.68 -1.48
N SER A 90 4.25 -30.70 -0.86
CA SER A 90 4.03 -30.64 0.59
C SER A 90 2.54 -30.43 0.87
N SER A 91 1.95 -31.26 1.73
CA SER A 91 0.51 -31.40 1.91
C SER A 91 -0.22 -30.15 2.44
N GLU A 92 -1.53 -30.09 2.16
CA GLU A 92 -2.53 -29.19 2.79
C GLU A 92 -2.49 -27.69 2.43
N ALA A 93 -2.83 -27.35 1.18
CA ALA A 93 -3.32 -26.00 0.83
C ALA A 93 -4.30 -25.90 -0.37
N SER A 94 -4.63 -26.99 -1.06
CA SER A 94 -5.29 -26.94 -2.39
C SER A 94 -6.50 -27.88 -2.54
N LEU A 95 -7.72 -27.38 -2.24
CA LEU A 95 -8.99 -28.06 -2.55
C LEU A 95 -10.11 -27.06 -2.93
N ASP A 96 -9.86 -26.22 -3.93
CA ASP A 96 -10.90 -25.45 -4.65
C ASP A 96 -11.14 -26.05 -6.05
N THR A 97 -11.26 -27.39 -6.14
CA THR A 97 -11.41 -28.14 -7.41
C THR A 97 -12.74 -27.93 -8.14
N ASN A 98 -13.61 -27.07 -7.61
CA ASN A 98 -14.92 -26.74 -8.18
C ASN A 98 -15.03 -25.28 -8.68
N TRP A 99 -14.05 -24.41 -8.41
CA TRP A 99 -14.15 -23.02 -8.85
C TRP A 99 -14.18 -22.95 -10.39
N THR A 100 -15.15 -22.21 -10.90
CA THR A 100 -15.38 -22.06 -12.34
C THR A 100 -15.57 -20.57 -12.64
N PRO A 101 -14.85 -20.00 -13.62
CA PRO A 101 -14.96 -18.58 -13.93
C PRO A 101 -16.36 -18.24 -14.46
N LEU A 102 -16.84 -17.04 -14.13
CA LEU A 102 -17.91 -16.44 -14.92
C LEU A 102 -17.46 -16.31 -16.39
N PRO A 103 -18.38 -16.48 -17.36
CA PRO A 103 -18.05 -16.30 -18.77
C PRO A 103 -17.51 -14.89 -19.02
N ALA A 104 -16.54 -14.78 -19.93
CA ALA A 104 -15.98 -13.50 -20.32
C ALA A 104 -17.05 -12.69 -21.08
N ASP A 105 -17.59 -11.68 -20.41
CA ASP A 105 -18.68 -10.83 -20.92
C ASP A 105 -18.44 -9.37 -20.51
N THR A 106 -19.27 -8.44 -20.97
CA THR A 106 -19.22 -7.02 -20.62
C THR A 106 -19.38 -6.80 -19.10
N PRO A 107 -18.86 -5.70 -18.52
CA PRO A 107 -18.93 -5.42 -17.08
C PRO A 107 -20.31 -5.56 -16.45
N GLN A 108 -21.36 -5.11 -17.15
CA GLN A 108 -22.74 -5.25 -16.71
C GLN A 108 -23.20 -6.71 -16.77
N ASN A 109 -22.95 -7.43 -17.87
CA ASN A 109 -23.35 -8.83 -18.02
C ASN A 109 -22.66 -9.76 -17.02
N VAL A 110 -21.42 -9.47 -16.60
CA VAL A 110 -20.75 -10.19 -15.50
C VAL A 110 -21.47 -9.97 -14.17
N ALA A 111 -21.99 -8.78 -13.91
CA ALA A 111 -22.83 -8.51 -12.74
C ALA A 111 -24.20 -9.21 -12.83
N LEU A 112 -24.77 -9.33 -14.04
CA LEU A 112 -25.97 -10.14 -14.27
C LEU A 112 -25.67 -11.63 -14.02
N ALA A 113 -24.57 -12.17 -14.53
CA ALA A 113 -24.19 -13.58 -14.35
C ALA A 113 -23.82 -13.93 -12.89
N LEU A 114 -23.41 -12.95 -12.08
CA LEU A 114 -23.30 -13.10 -10.63
C LEU A 114 -24.70 -13.30 -9.99
N LEU A 115 -25.69 -12.46 -10.32
CA LEU A 115 -27.06 -12.61 -9.84
C LEU A 115 -27.64 -13.98 -10.24
N ASP A 116 -27.36 -14.40 -11.48
CA ASP A 116 -27.72 -15.69 -12.07
C ASP A 116 -27.19 -16.88 -11.27
N SER A 117 -26.01 -16.72 -10.65
CA SER A 117 -25.42 -17.72 -9.73
C SER A 117 -25.97 -17.64 -8.31
N VAL A 118 -26.20 -16.43 -7.78
CA VAL A 118 -26.70 -16.21 -6.40
C VAL A 118 -28.11 -16.78 -6.19
N ALA A 119 -28.96 -16.81 -7.22
CA ALA A 119 -30.26 -17.47 -7.17
C ALA A 119 -30.21 -19.01 -7.31
N GLY A 120 -29.03 -19.63 -7.21
CA GLY A 120 -28.86 -21.09 -7.19
C GLY A 120 -29.05 -21.81 -8.53
N LYS A 121 -29.29 -21.09 -9.64
CA LYS A 121 -29.51 -21.70 -10.96
C LYS A 121 -28.21 -22.04 -11.70
N ARG A 122 -27.06 -21.47 -11.29
CA ARG A 122 -25.71 -21.81 -11.79
C ARG A 122 -24.64 -21.73 -10.69
N TYR A 123 -23.63 -22.59 -10.75
CA TYR A 123 -22.42 -22.56 -9.91
C TYR A 123 -22.61 -22.64 -8.37
N ALA A 124 -23.71 -23.21 -7.88
CA ALA A 124 -24.12 -23.23 -6.46
C ALA A 124 -23.06 -23.73 -5.46
N ASN A 125 -22.07 -24.54 -5.88
CA ASN A 125 -21.00 -25.03 -5.00
C ASN A 125 -19.89 -23.99 -4.70
N CYS A 126 -19.84 -22.86 -5.42
CA CYS A 126 -18.78 -21.85 -5.29
C CYS A 126 -19.30 -20.40 -5.20
N THR A 127 -20.61 -20.19 -5.04
CA THR A 127 -21.26 -18.86 -5.06
C THR A 127 -20.62 -17.86 -4.09
N GLU A 128 -20.24 -18.27 -2.87
CA GLU A 128 -19.57 -17.37 -1.90
C GLU A 128 -18.18 -16.90 -2.37
N ILE A 129 -17.38 -17.80 -2.97
CA ILE A 129 -16.06 -17.44 -3.51
C ILE A 129 -16.24 -16.51 -4.71
N LEU A 130 -17.18 -16.83 -5.60
CA LEU A 130 -17.48 -16.02 -6.77
C LEU A 130 -17.98 -14.61 -6.39
N LEU A 131 -18.80 -14.53 -5.35
CA LEU A 131 -19.33 -13.29 -4.80
C LEU A 131 -18.23 -12.45 -4.14
N ASP A 132 -17.33 -13.04 -3.35
CA ASP A 132 -16.17 -12.33 -2.77
C ASP A 132 -15.16 -11.92 -3.85
N ASP A 133 -14.92 -12.78 -4.85
CA ASP A 133 -14.10 -12.46 -6.04
C ASP A 133 -14.64 -11.23 -6.77
N PHE A 134 -15.94 -11.21 -7.07
CA PHE A 134 -16.59 -10.06 -7.69
C PHE A 134 -16.53 -8.83 -6.78
N MET A 135 -16.88 -8.96 -5.49
CA MET A 135 -16.96 -7.81 -4.58
C MET A 135 -15.60 -7.13 -4.38
N LEU A 136 -14.51 -7.90 -4.28
CA LEU A 136 -13.15 -7.37 -4.17
C LEU A 136 -12.63 -6.73 -5.47
N THR A 137 -13.16 -7.10 -6.64
CA THR A 137 -12.56 -6.74 -7.94
C THR A 137 -13.45 -5.92 -8.86
N HIS A 138 -14.76 -5.82 -8.61
CA HIS A 138 -15.66 -5.05 -9.47
C HIS A 138 -15.20 -3.61 -9.70
N PRO A 139 -14.54 -2.88 -8.77
CA PRO A 139 -14.04 -1.54 -9.07
C PRO A 139 -13.11 -1.51 -10.29
N ILE A 140 -12.38 -2.59 -10.59
CA ILE A 140 -11.43 -2.71 -11.72
C ILE A 140 -12.15 -2.62 -13.08
N PHE A 141 -13.40 -3.12 -13.18
CA PHE A 141 -14.11 -3.27 -14.46
C PHE A 141 -15.50 -2.62 -14.49
N LEU A 142 -16.19 -2.53 -13.36
CA LEU A 142 -17.52 -1.93 -13.19
C LEU A 142 -17.50 -0.90 -12.05
N ALA A 143 -17.43 0.38 -12.43
CA ALA A 143 -17.46 1.51 -11.51
C ALA A 143 -18.62 1.37 -10.48
N PRO A 144 -18.39 1.57 -9.17
CA PRO A 144 -19.39 1.29 -8.14
C PRO A 144 -20.78 1.91 -8.38
N ASP A 145 -20.84 3.16 -8.85
CA ASP A 145 -22.10 3.86 -9.15
C ASP A 145 -22.89 3.17 -10.30
N LYS A 146 -22.19 2.59 -11.28
CA LYS A 146 -22.81 1.76 -12.34
C LYS A 146 -23.26 0.40 -11.82
N PHE A 147 -22.53 -0.19 -10.87
CA PHE A 147 -22.95 -1.46 -10.24
C PHE A 147 -24.24 -1.27 -9.44
N GLN A 148 -24.32 -0.21 -8.64
CA GLN A 148 -25.54 0.19 -7.92
C GLN A 148 -26.74 0.40 -8.87
N GLN A 149 -26.51 1.06 -10.02
CA GLN A 149 -27.54 1.22 -11.06
C GLN A 149 -28.00 -0.12 -11.66
N VAL A 150 -27.09 -1.06 -11.94
CA VAL A 150 -27.46 -2.40 -12.43
C VAL A 150 -28.34 -3.13 -11.41
N LEU A 151 -27.99 -3.09 -10.11
CA LEU A 151 -28.80 -3.72 -9.06
C LEU A 151 -30.20 -3.10 -8.98
N LEU A 152 -30.33 -1.77 -8.99
CA LEU A 152 -31.63 -1.08 -9.00
C LEU A 152 -32.47 -1.44 -10.24
N GLN A 153 -31.85 -1.50 -11.43
CA GLN A 153 -32.51 -1.90 -12.67
C GLN A 153 -33.03 -3.34 -12.59
N GLN A 154 -32.23 -4.29 -12.08
CA GLN A 154 -32.64 -5.68 -11.96
C GLN A 154 -33.67 -5.92 -10.86
N PHE A 155 -33.70 -5.09 -9.81
CA PHE A 155 -34.80 -5.11 -8.83
C PHE A 155 -36.12 -4.66 -9.46
N ASN A 156 -36.10 -3.56 -10.21
CA ASN A 156 -37.28 -2.87 -10.73
C ASN A 156 -37.78 -3.38 -12.09
N ALA A 157 -37.00 -4.20 -12.81
CA ALA A 157 -37.38 -4.73 -14.12
C ALA A 157 -38.68 -5.55 -14.04
N ASP A 158 -39.77 -5.03 -14.59
CA ASP A 158 -41.07 -5.68 -14.57
C ASP A 158 -41.02 -7.10 -15.18
N GLY A 159 -41.78 -8.03 -14.61
CA GLY A 159 -41.84 -9.44 -15.04
C GLY A 159 -42.61 -9.66 -16.35
N LYS A 160 -42.41 -8.82 -17.35
CA LYS A 160 -43.04 -8.95 -18.68
C LYS A 160 -42.47 -10.15 -19.42
N GLN A 161 -43.35 -11.11 -19.73
CA GLN A 161 -43.01 -12.26 -20.57
C GLN A 161 -42.54 -11.76 -21.95
N GLY A 162 -41.24 -11.93 -22.23
CA GLY A 162 -40.60 -11.50 -23.48
C GLY A 162 -39.33 -10.66 -23.28
N GLU A 163 -39.26 -9.84 -22.22
CA GLU A 163 -38.11 -8.95 -21.95
C GLU A 163 -37.46 -9.20 -20.57
N GLY A 164 -38.12 -9.94 -19.68
CA GLY A 164 -37.54 -10.42 -18.43
C GLY A 164 -36.69 -11.70 -18.58
N TRP A 165 -35.83 -11.95 -17.59
CA TRP A 165 -35.03 -13.18 -17.42
C TRP A 165 -35.83 -14.46 -17.71
N PRO A 166 -35.44 -15.31 -18.69
CA PRO A 166 -36.16 -16.53 -19.00
C PRO A 166 -36.16 -17.53 -17.84
N GLY A 167 -37.34 -17.89 -17.33
CA GLY A 167 -37.51 -18.95 -16.32
C GLY A 167 -37.22 -18.55 -14.87
N TRP A 168 -37.55 -17.32 -14.49
CA TRP A 168 -37.43 -16.81 -13.12
C TRP A 168 -38.75 -16.31 -12.56
N ASP A 169 -38.97 -16.53 -11.27
CA ASP A 169 -39.96 -15.77 -10.50
C ASP A 169 -39.40 -14.38 -10.16
N GLY A 170 -40.30 -13.40 -10.03
CA GLY A 170 -39.97 -12.05 -9.58
C GLY A 170 -39.38 -12.03 -8.17
N ALA A 171 -39.83 -12.96 -7.31
CA ALA A 171 -39.32 -13.16 -5.95
C ALA A 171 -37.84 -13.56 -5.93
N GLU A 172 -37.49 -14.67 -6.60
CA GLU A 172 -36.12 -15.20 -6.68
C GLU A 172 -35.11 -14.13 -7.08
N ARG A 173 -35.43 -13.35 -8.12
CA ARG A 173 -34.56 -12.28 -8.63
C ARG A 173 -34.42 -11.12 -7.65
N LYS A 174 -35.50 -10.71 -6.98
CA LYS A 174 -35.44 -9.65 -5.96
C LYS A 174 -34.57 -10.08 -4.78
N VAL A 175 -34.73 -11.31 -4.28
CA VAL A 175 -33.89 -11.88 -3.21
C VAL A 175 -32.42 -11.99 -3.63
N ALA A 176 -32.13 -12.39 -4.87
CA ALA A 176 -30.76 -12.44 -5.38
C ALA A 176 -30.10 -11.04 -5.47
N VAL A 177 -30.83 -10.03 -5.97
CA VAL A 177 -30.38 -8.63 -5.99
C VAL A 177 -30.14 -8.10 -4.58
N LEU A 178 -31.04 -8.39 -3.63
CA LEU A 178 -30.89 -7.99 -2.23
C LEU A 178 -29.68 -8.66 -1.58
N THR A 179 -29.46 -9.95 -1.81
CA THR A 179 -28.27 -10.68 -1.33
C THR A 179 -26.97 -10.05 -1.82
N VAL A 180 -26.88 -9.72 -3.10
CA VAL A 180 -25.72 -9.05 -3.69
C VAL A 180 -25.57 -7.61 -3.18
N ALA A 181 -26.67 -6.87 -3.01
CA ALA A 181 -26.67 -5.52 -2.46
C ALA A 181 -26.23 -5.48 -0.99
N PHE A 182 -26.69 -6.41 -0.15
CA PHE A 182 -26.24 -6.51 1.25
C PHE A 182 -24.76 -6.88 1.33
N ARG A 183 -24.27 -7.83 0.52
CA ARG A 183 -22.83 -8.13 0.49
C ARG A 183 -22.01 -6.92 0.07
N TYR A 184 -22.46 -6.14 -0.92
CA TYR A 184 -21.82 -4.88 -1.28
C TYR A 184 -21.79 -3.89 -0.10
N LEU A 185 -22.92 -3.70 0.60
CA LEU A 185 -23.00 -2.81 1.76
C LEU A 185 -22.10 -3.27 2.92
N ASP A 186 -21.96 -4.58 3.14
CA ASP A 186 -21.05 -5.15 4.15
C ASP A 186 -19.57 -5.03 3.75
N THR A 187 -19.19 -5.46 2.54
CA THR A 187 -17.80 -5.40 2.04
C THR A 187 -17.26 -3.97 1.94
N TYR A 188 -18.15 -2.98 1.78
CA TYR A 188 -17.77 -1.56 1.65
C TYR A 188 -18.23 -0.69 2.84
N ARG A 189 -18.69 -1.29 3.95
CA ARG A 189 -19.31 -0.63 5.10
C ARG A 189 -18.60 0.65 5.56
N ASP A 190 -17.32 0.53 5.95
CA ASP A 190 -16.54 1.65 6.48
C ASP A 190 -16.28 2.74 5.44
N LEU A 191 -15.96 2.34 4.21
CA LEU A 191 -15.69 3.26 3.09
C LEU A 191 -16.94 4.02 2.65
N LEU A 192 -18.11 3.39 2.67
CA LEU A 192 -19.40 4.03 2.38
C LEU A 192 -19.78 5.04 3.46
N GLN A 193 -19.43 4.82 4.72
CA GLN A 193 -19.64 5.81 5.78
C GLN A 193 -18.81 7.10 5.60
N GLU A 194 -17.66 7.05 4.90
CA GLU A 194 -16.85 8.24 4.64
C GLU A 194 -17.53 9.23 3.68
N GLU A 195 -18.35 8.72 2.77
CA GLU A 195 -19.01 9.51 1.72
C GLU A 195 -20.29 10.22 2.18
N GLY A 196 -20.71 10.00 3.42
CA GLY A 196 -21.87 10.64 4.04
C GLY A 196 -23.17 10.38 3.27
N GLU A 197 -23.84 11.44 2.82
CA GLU A 197 -25.16 11.32 2.19
C GLU A 197 -25.12 10.63 0.81
N ARG A 198 -24.01 10.72 0.07
CA ARG A 198 -23.91 10.17 -1.30
C ARG A 198 -24.00 8.65 -1.36
N SER A 199 -23.34 7.95 -0.43
CA SER A 199 -23.38 6.48 -0.38
C SER A 199 -24.76 5.93 -0.04
N ASN A 200 -25.57 6.75 0.62
CA ASN A 200 -26.89 6.38 1.14
C ASN A 200 -28.02 6.51 0.11
N THR A 201 -27.78 7.12 -1.04
CA THR A 201 -28.77 7.19 -2.14
C THR A 201 -29.21 5.81 -2.59
N PHE A 202 -28.26 4.89 -2.86
CA PHE A 202 -28.52 3.52 -3.31
C PHE A 202 -29.40 2.69 -2.34
N PRO A 203 -29.07 2.52 -1.05
CA PRO A 203 -29.91 1.74 -0.13
C PRO A 203 -31.27 2.40 0.14
N LYS A 204 -31.38 3.74 0.10
CA LYS A 204 -32.67 4.44 0.20
C LYS A 204 -33.57 4.19 -1.02
N GLU A 205 -33.03 4.26 -2.23
CA GLU A 205 -33.78 3.94 -3.46
C GLU A 205 -34.22 2.48 -3.46
N LEU A 206 -33.32 1.54 -3.11
CA LEU A 206 -33.63 0.12 -3.04
C LEU A 206 -34.67 -0.19 -1.94
N TYR A 207 -34.61 0.48 -0.79
CA TYR A 207 -35.64 0.42 0.26
C TYR A 207 -37.00 0.87 -0.25
N LEU A 208 -37.08 2.04 -0.90
CA LEU A 208 -38.34 2.58 -1.42
C LEU A 208 -38.98 1.66 -2.48
N CYS A 209 -38.17 1.03 -3.34
CA CYS A 209 -38.64 0.05 -4.30
C CYS A 209 -39.16 -1.22 -3.59
N ALA A 210 -38.39 -1.78 -2.67
CA ALA A 210 -38.76 -2.98 -1.94
C ALA A 210 -40.03 -2.81 -1.09
N VAL A 211 -40.25 -1.63 -0.48
CA VAL A 211 -41.48 -1.29 0.26
C VAL A 211 -42.72 -1.30 -0.64
N GLN A 212 -42.62 -0.84 -1.89
CA GLN A 212 -43.74 -0.87 -2.84
C GLN A 212 -44.08 -2.32 -3.24
N ASP A 213 -43.05 -3.12 -3.47
CA ASP A 213 -43.15 -4.54 -3.84
C ASP A 213 -43.68 -5.46 -2.73
N LEU A 214 -43.63 -5.07 -1.44
CA LEU A 214 -44.16 -5.89 -0.32
C LEU A 214 -45.62 -6.32 -0.51
N SER A 215 -46.41 -5.52 -1.24
CA SER A 215 -47.80 -5.83 -1.59
C SER A 215 -47.97 -7.05 -2.52
N ARG A 216 -46.90 -7.41 -3.24
CA ARG A 216 -46.82 -8.49 -4.24
C ARG A 216 -45.86 -9.61 -3.83
N PHE A 217 -44.85 -9.29 -3.03
CA PHE A 217 -43.77 -10.18 -2.57
C PHE A 217 -43.58 -10.06 -1.04
N PRO A 218 -44.50 -10.61 -0.22
CA PRO A 218 -44.48 -10.46 1.24
C PRO A 218 -43.25 -11.06 1.93
N GLU A 219 -42.54 -11.98 1.27
CA GLU A 219 -41.29 -12.57 1.73
C GLU A 219 -40.16 -11.54 1.92
N LEU A 220 -40.23 -10.38 1.26
CA LEU A 220 -39.21 -9.33 1.34
C LEU A 220 -39.27 -8.49 2.64
N VAL A 221 -40.19 -8.77 3.57
CA VAL A 221 -40.35 -8.00 4.83
C VAL A 221 -39.04 -7.92 5.64
N GLU A 222 -38.30 -9.01 5.77
CA GLU A 222 -37.01 -8.97 6.48
C GLU A 222 -35.98 -8.07 5.78
N ASP A 223 -35.95 -8.09 4.46
CA ASP A 223 -34.94 -7.39 3.67
C ASP A 223 -35.24 -5.89 3.60
N VAL A 224 -36.51 -5.50 3.57
CA VAL A 224 -36.95 -4.11 3.80
C VAL A 224 -36.46 -3.61 5.17
N LEU A 225 -36.58 -4.43 6.23
CA LEU A 225 -36.07 -4.07 7.56
C LEU A 225 -34.53 -4.03 7.61
N LYS A 226 -33.83 -4.87 6.85
CA LYS A 226 -32.35 -4.80 6.71
C LYS A 226 -31.93 -3.53 5.97
N LEU A 227 -32.61 -3.14 4.88
CA LEU A 227 -32.35 -1.91 4.12
C LEU A 227 -32.62 -0.64 4.94
N GLN A 228 -33.64 -0.65 5.80
CA GLN A 228 -33.88 0.44 6.74
C GLN A 228 -32.70 0.60 7.72
N ARG A 229 -32.24 -0.50 8.35
CA ARG A 229 -31.07 -0.48 9.24
C ARG A 229 -29.81 -0.01 8.51
N TRP A 230 -29.62 -0.39 7.25
CA TRP A 230 -28.51 0.12 6.42
C TRP A 230 -28.61 1.63 6.17
N SER A 231 -29.81 2.12 5.89
CA SER A 231 -30.07 3.56 5.74
C SER A 231 -29.78 4.34 7.04
N GLU A 232 -29.99 3.71 8.21
CA GLU A 232 -29.65 4.24 9.53
C GLU A 232 -28.13 4.20 9.79
N ILE A 233 -27.46 3.07 9.54
CA ILE A 233 -26.00 2.86 9.69
C ILE A 233 -25.17 3.87 8.87
N LEU A 234 -25.69 4.30 7.71
CA LEU A 234 -25.05 5.31 6.85
C LEU A 234 -25.48 6.75 7.15
N GLN A 235 -26.60 6.98 7.85
CA GLN A 235 -26.96 8.34 8.35
C GLN A 235 -26.23 8.65 9.64
N ASN A 236 -26.21 7.70 10.57
CA ASN A 236 -25.71 7.84 11.91
C ASN A 236 -24.70 6.71 12.19
N PRO A 237 -23.43 6.85 11.74
CA PRO A 237 -22.34 6.28 12.54
C PRO A 237 -22.52 6.78 13.98
N VAL A 238 -22.49 5.83 14.93
CA VAL A 238 -23.01 5.93 16.31
C VAL A 238 -22.87 7.34 16.92
N GLU A 239 -23.92 7.87 17.53
CA GLU A 239 -23.94 9.29 17.97
C GLU A 239 -22.81 9.65 18.96
N GLU A 240 -22.39 8.72 19.83
CA GLU A 240 -21.20 8.87 20.70
C GLU A 240 -19.89 9.03 19.91
N ASP A 241 -19.80 8.33 18.77
CA ASP A 241 -18.67 8.31 17.83
C ASP A 241 -18.63 9.60 16.98
N ARG A 242 -19.80 10.18 16.68
CA ARG A 242 -19.92 11.49 16.02
C ARG A 242 -19.39 12.63 16.89
N GLU A 243 -19.84 12.71 18.14
CA GLU A 243 -19.58 13.88 18.98
C GLU A 243 -18.14 13.92 19.53
N SER A 244 -17.46 12.76 19.50
CA SER A 244 -16.04 12.58 19.76
C SER A 244 -15.19 12.82 18.49
N ARG A 245 -15.43 12.12 17.38
CA ARG A 245 -14.61 12.25 16.15
C ARG A 245 -14.67 13.64 15.52
N LYS A 246 -15.82 14.33 15.52
CA LYS A 246 -15.95 15.70 14.95
C LYS A 246 -15.03 16.75 15.61
N LYS A 247 -14.43 16.46 16.76
CA LYS A 247 -13.62 17.42 17.54
C LYS A 247 -12.13 17.09 17.58
N GLN A 248 -11.73 15.89 17.14
CA GLN A 248 -10.34 15.44 17.23
C GLN A 248 -9.65 15.45 15.86
N VAL A 249 -9.01 16.57 15.54
CA VAL A 249 -8.12 16.68 14.37
C VAL A 249 -7.02 15.63 14.50
N ARG A 250 -6.99 14.66 13.58
CA ARG A 250 -6.14 13.47 13.70
C ARG A 250 -4.69 13.82 13.34
N PRO A 251 -3.69 13.55 14.20
CA PRO A 251 -2.30 13.84 13.88
C PRO A 251 -1.77 12.81 12.89
N LEU A 252 -1.52 13.27 11.65
CA LEU A 252 -0.66 12.55 10.72
C LEU A 252 0.69 12.27 11.38
N PHE A 253 1.11 11.02 11.26
CA PHE A 253 2.13 10.36 12.08
C PHE A 253 3.44 11.15 12.27
N ARG A 254 3.87 11.92 11.26
CA ARG A 254 5.12 12.71 11.29
C ARG A 254 4.92 14.22 11.41
N HIS A 255 3.91 14.77 10.76
CA HIS A 255 3.71 16.23 10.65
C HIS A 255 3.34 16.89 11.99
N PHE A 256 2.65 16.17 12.90
CA PHE A 256 2.22 16.70 14.20
C PHE A 256 2.54 15.74 15.34
N ARG A 257 3.80 15.77 15.82
CA ARG A 257 4.30 14.98 16.96
C ARG A 257 3.70 15.46 18.31
N ARG A 258 2.42 15.13 18.56
CA ARG A 258 1.80 15.27 19.89
C ARG A 258 2.06 14.03 20.74
N ILE A 259 2.59 14.21 21.96
CA ILE A 259 2.97 13.12 22.87
C ILE A 259 1.73 12.31 23.27
N ASP A 260 0.67 12.98 23.72
CA ASP A 260 -0.61 12.40 24.16
C ASP A 260 -1.23 11.43 23.12
N ALA A 261 -0.99 11.69 21.83
CA ALA A 261 -1.58 10.97 20.71
C ALA A 261 -0.75 9.77 20.22
N CYS A 262 0.52 9.62 20.62
CA CYS A 262 1.31 8.45 20.20
C CYS A 262 0.98 7.19 21.01
N LEU A 263 0.55 7.32 22.26
CA LEU A 263 0.22 6.20 23.14
C LEU A 263 -1.14 5.54 22.82
N GLN A 264 -2.02 6.25 22.12
CA GLN A 264 -3.34 5.75 21.72
C GLN A 264 -3.24 4.68 20.62
N PRO A 265 -4.14 3.67 20.61
CA PRO A 265 -4.27 2.76 19.48
C PRO A 265 -4.57 3.51 18.17
N ARG A 266 -4.14 2.97 17.02
CA ARG A 266 -4.55 3.52 15.72
C ARG A 266 -5.95 3.05 15.33
N GLU A 267 -6.74 4.02 14.86
CA GLU A 267 -7.96 3.79 14.09
C GLU A 267 -7.65 4.02 12.60
N ALA A 268 -8.42 3.40 11.71
CA ALA A 268 -8.27 3.60 10.27
C ALA A 268 -8.52 5.06 9.89
N PHE A 269 -7.61 5.63 9.10
CA PHE A 269 -7.76 6.95 8.52
C PHE A 269 -8.77 6.91 7.37
N ARG A 270 -9.69 7.88 7.40
CA ARG A 270 -10.77 8.09 6.44
C ARG A 270 -10.46 9.33 5.61
N GLY A 271 -10.86 9.38 4.35
CA GLY A 271 -10.63 10.55 3.48
C GLY A 271 -11.27 11.83 4.02
N SER A 272 -12.39 11.69 4.74
CA SER A 272 -13.09 12.76 5.45
C SER A 272 -12.32 13.35 6.64
N ASP A 273 -11.30 12.66 7.16
CA ASP A 273 -10.62 13.07 8.40
C ASP A 273 -9.92 14.41 8.25
N GLU A 274 -10.12 15.29 9.21
CA GLU A 274 -9.39 16.55 9.28
C GLU A 274 -8.03 16.37 9.95
N ILE A 275 -7.03 16.97 9.32
CA ILE A 275 -5.66 17.10 9.79
C ILE A 275 -5.29 18.57 9.97
N PHE A 276 -4.26 18.84 10.78
CA PHE A 276 -3.44 20.01 10.57
C PHE A 276 -2.26 19.64 9.66
N CYS A 277 -1.88 20.54 8.76
CA CYS A 277 -0.68 20.41 7.93
C CYS A 277 0.10 21.73 7.96
N ARG A 278 1.44 21.64 8.03
CA ARG A 278 2.33 22.78 7.79
C ARG A 278 2.67 22.81 6.31
N VAL A 279 2.46 23.95 5.67
CA VAL A 279 2.95 24.21 4.30
C VAL A 279 3.95 25.36 4.40
N TYR A 280 5.18 25.07 4.01
CA TYR A 280 6.32 25.98 4.11
C TYR A 280 6.41 26.88 2.87
N THR A 281 7.08 28.01 3.00
CA THR A 281 7.45 28.92 1.89
C THR A 281 8.96 28.87 1.64
N PRO A 282 9.49 29.47 0.55
CA PRO A 282 10.92 29.38 0.20
C PRO A 282 11.89 29.90 1.27
N ASP A 283 11.44 30.80 2.15
CA ASP A 283 12.19 31.35 3.29
C ASP A 283 12.17 30.45 4.55
N HIS A 284 11.55 29.27 4.46
CA HIS A 284 11.32 28.31 5.55
C HIS A 284 10.34 28.77 6.66
N SER A 285 9.66 29.90 6.50
CA SER A 285 8.43 30.17 7.27
C SER A 285 7.29 29.24 6.81
N TYR A 286 6.20 29.14 7.57
CA TYR A 286 5.09 28.23 7.23
C TYR A 286 3.73 28.72 7.71
N VAL A 287 2.70 28.37 6.96
CA VAL A 287 1.30 28.44 7.40
C VAL A 287 0.84 27.07 7.90
N THR A 288 -0.01 27.05 8.93
CA THR A 288 -0.71 25.82 9.34
C THR A 288 -2.14 25.86 8.82
N ILE A 289 -2.47 24.93 7.94
CA ILE A 289 -3.82 24.74 7.40
C ILE A 289 -4.55 23.61 8.13
N ARG A 290 -5.88 23.73 8.24
CA ARG A 290 -6.78 22.63 8.58
C ARG A 290 -7.37 22.12 7.27
N SER A 291 -7.22 20.83 6.97
CA SER A 291 -7.74 20.24 5.72
C SER A 291 -8.16 18.79 5.90
N ARG A 292 -8.97 18.28 4.98
CA ARG A 292 -9.35 16.86 4.90
C ARG A 292 -8.23 16.04 4.28
N LEU A 293 -8.05 14.79 4.70
CA LEU A 293 -7.03 13.90 4.11
C LEU A 293 -7.18 13.76 2.60
N SER A 294 -8.39 13.53 2.09
CA SER A 294 -8.64 13.33 0.65
C SER A 294 -8.73 14.62 -0.18
N CYS A 295 -8.46 15.79 0.39
CA CYS A 295 -8.61 17.06 -0.32
C CYS A 295 -7.73 17.15 -1.58
N ARG A 296 -8.16 18.01 -2.52
CA ARG A 296 -7.41 18.32 -3.74
C ARG A 296 -6.28 19.30 -3.45
N VAL A 297 -5.19 19.21 -4.21
CA VAL A 297 -4.10 20.20 -4.17
C VAL A 297 -4.60 21.61 -4.50
N GLY A 298 -5.63 21.76 -5.34
CA GLY A 298 -6.32 23.04 -5.52
C GLY A 298 -6.99 23.58 -4.25
N GLU A 299 -7.55 22.72 -3.39
CA GLU A 299 -8.09 23.10 -2.08
C GLU A 299 -6.96 23.48 -1.10
N ILE A 300 -5.88 22.71 -1.07
CA ILE A 300 -4.67 23.02 -0.28
C ILE A 300 -4.14 24.41 -0.63
N LEU A 301 -3.97 24.70 -1.92
CA LEU A 301 -3.45 25.99 -2.39
C LEU A 301 -4.42 27.14 -2.11
N ALA A 302 -5.73 26.91 -2.13
CA ALA A 302 -6.71 27.91 -1.71
C ALA A 302 -6.59 28.24 -0.21
N LEU A 303 -6.50 27.22 0.66
CA LEU A 303 -6.29 27.38 2.11
C LEU A 303 -4.96 28.08 2.43
N VAL A 304 -3.89 27.76 1.71
CA VAL A 304 -2.59 28.43 1.85
C VAL A 304 -2.68 29.90 1.42
N LYS A 305 -3.29 30.19 0.26
CA LYS A 305 -3.52 31.58 -0.18
C LYS A 305 -4.38 32.38 0.79
N GLU A 306 -5.39 31.76 1.41
CA GLU A 306 -6.20 32.39 2.46
C GLU A 306 -5.35 32.77 3.67
N LYS A 307 -4.49 31.88 4.17
CA LYS A 307 -3.64 32.17 5.35
C LYS A 307 -2.52 33.17 5.06
N LEU A 308 -1.95 33.18 3.85
CA LEU A 308 -0.93 34.16 3.46
C LEU A 308 -1.51 35.58 3.30
N GLN A 309 -2.79 35.73 2.96
CA GLN A 309 -3.46 37.05 2.84
C GLN A 309 -3.61 37.81 4.17
N TYR A 310 -3.40 37.15 5.32
CA TYR A 310 -3.40 37.80 6.64
C TYR A 310 -1.98 38.07 7.17
N SER A 311 -0.94 37.93 6.33
CA SER A 311 0.40 38.44 6.62
C SER A 311 0.46 39.94 6.36
N GLU A 312 0.90 40.74 7.33
CA GLU A 312 0.93 42.21 7.21
C GLU A 312 2.03 42.72 6.25
N ASP A 313 3.01 41.88 5.88
CA ASP A 313 4.26 42.28 5.21
C ASP A 313 4.26 42.26 3.67
N GLN A 314 3.21 41.76 2.99
CA GLN A 314 3.20 41.70 1.51
C GLN A 314 1.87 42.17 0.87
N PRO A 315 1.84 43.33 0.18
CA PRO A 315 0.65 43.83 -0.53
C PRO A 315 0.43 43.19 -1.92
N THR A 316 1.36 42.37 -2.40
CA THR A 316 1.27 41.66 -3.69
C THR A 316 0.73 40.25 -3.48
N GLN A 317 -0.47 39.96 -3.98
CA GLN A 317 -1.01 38.60 -3.98
C GLN A 317 -0.10 37.66 -4.79
N PRO A 318 0.37 36.52 -4.23
CA PRO A 318 1.14 35.54 -5.00
C PRO A 318 0.21 34.84 -6.01
N ALA A 319 0.32 35.27 -7.26
CA ALA A 319 -0.71 35.05 -8.26
C ALA A 319 -0.88 33.57 -8.59
N ASN A 320 0.22 32.82 -8.64
CA ASN A 320 0.23 31.46 -9.16
C ASN A 320 1.06 30.47 -8.32
N LEU A 321 0.78 30.36 -7.01
CA LEU A 321 1.39 29.34 -6.15
C LEU A 321 1.19 27.91 -6.69
N ILE A 322 2.27 27.13 -6.69
CA ILE A 322 2.29 25.67 -6.91
C ILE A 322 2.60 24.94 -5.60
N LEU A 323 2.15 23.69 -5.46
CA LEU A 323 2.48 22.83 -4.31
C LEU A 323 3.60 21.87 -4.68
N VAL A 324 4.63 21.79 -3.83
CA VAL A 324 5.85 21.01 -4.08
C VAL A 324 6.19 20.17 -2.85
N ALA A 325 6.37 18.86 -3.03
CA ALA A 325 7.05 18.03 -2.04
C ALA A 325 8.57 18.15 -2.20
N VAL A 326 9.28 18.44 -1.10
CA VAL A 326 10.75 18.52 -1.04
C VAL A 326 11.25 17.49 -0.04
N THR A 327 12.13 16.57 -0.47
CA THR A 327 12.73 15.55 0.41
C THR A 327 13.93 16.11 1.18
N SER A 328 14.32 15.45 2.27
CA SER A 328 15.59 15.66 2.99
C SER A 328 16.86 15.58 2.10
N SER A 329 16.77 14.98 0.91
CA SER A 329 17.84 14.89 -0.09
C SER A 329 17.76 15.96 -1.19
N GLY A 330 16.83 16.92 -1.10
CA GLY A 330 16.63 17.97 -2.10
C GLY A 330 15.93 17.51 -3.38
N GLU A 331 15.35 16.30 -3.42
CA GLU A 331 14.50 15.90 -4.54
C GLU A 331 13.18 16.68 -4.46
N LYS A 332 12.75 17.25 -5.59
CA LYS A 332 11.52 18.06 -5.70
C LYS A 332 10.47 17.33 -6.52
N ALA A 333 9.22 17.41 -6.11
CA ALA A 333 8.08 16.89 -6.86
C ALA A 333 6.92 17.88 -6.82
N VAL A 334 6.60 18.50 -7.95
CA VAL A 334 5.46 19.40 -8.11
C VAL A 334 4.19 18.58 -8.27
N PHE A 335 3.15 18.91 -7.51
CA PHE A 335 1.81 18.33 -7.66
C PHE A 335 0.94 19.16 -8.61
N ARG A 336 0.00 18.51 -9.28
CA ARG A 336 -1.04 19.18 -10.08
C ARG A 336 -2.19 19.61 -9.17
N PRO A 337 -2.95 20.68 -9.49
CA PRO A 337 -4.16 21.06 -8.74
C PRO A 337 -5.24 19.98 -8.66
N SER A 338 -5.22 19.01 -9.59
CA SER A 338 -6.10 17.84 -9.65
C SER A 338 -5.70 16.69 -8.74
N ASP A 339 -4.47 16.67 -8.22
CA ASP A 339 -3.98 15.57 -7.40
C ASP A 339 -4.68 15.60 -6.03
N GLU A 340 -4.92 14.43 -5.44
CA GLU A 340 -5.71 14.23 -4.22
C GLU A 340 -4.93 13.40 -3.20
N ALA A 341 -5.29 13.49 -1.92
CA ALA A 341 -4.72 12.66 -0.84
C ALA A 341 -3.19 12.78 -0.65
N VAL A 342 -2.57 13.84 -1.15
CA VAL A 342 -1.10 13.96 -1.24
C VAL A 342 -0.35 13.79 0.10
N PHE A 343 -1.00 14.06 1.24
CA PHE A 343 -0.38 13.97 2.56
C PHE A 343 0.09 12.56 2.96
N THR A 344 -0.59 11.50 2.50
CA THR A 344 -0.16 10.10 2.75
C THR A 344 0.86 9.60 1.73
N THR A 345 1.06 10.32 0.63
CA THR A 345 2.06 9.97 -0.41
C THR A 345 3.50 10.41 -0.08
N LEU A 346 3.69 11.20 0.99
CA LEU A 346 4.96 11.82 1.34
C LEU A 346 5.99 10.82 1.88
N GLY A 347 7.28 11.08 1.60
CA GLY A 347 8.41 10.35 2.19
C GLY A 347 8.59 10.64 3.68
N VAL A 348 9.56 9.98 4.31
CA VAL A 348 9.71 9.99 5.78
C VAL A 348 9.98 11.40 6.31
N ASN A 349 10.95 12.11 5.74
CA ASN A 349 11.23 13.51 6.02
C ASN A 349 11.03 14.34 4.74
N THR A 350 9.81 14.31 4.20
CA THR A 350 9.41 15.07 3.01
C THR A 350 8.38 16.12 3.40
N HIS A 351 8.70 17.39 3.15
CA HIS A 351 7.88 18.53 3.56
C HIS A 351 7.16 19.15 2.37
N LEU A 352 5.99 19.72 2.61
CA LEU A 352 5.21 20.45 1.61
C LEU A 352 5.58 21.93 1.58
N PHE A 353 5.90 22.43 0.40
CA PHE A 353 6.17 23.83 0.12
C PHE A 353 5.10 24.40 -0.81
N ALA A 354 4.75 25.67 -0.63
CA ALA A 354 4.03 26.49 -1.58
C ALA A 354 4.92 27.66 -2.02
N CYS A 355 5.12 27.80 -3.32
CA CYS A 355 5.97 28.83 -3.91
C CYS A 355 5.47 29.22 -5.31
N GLU A 356 5.99 30.29 -5.89
CA GLU A 356 5.78 30.58 -7.31
C GLU A 356 6.67 29.68 -8.20
N PRO A 357 6.29 29.37 -9.45
CA PRO A 357 7.06 28.50 -10.35
C PRO A 357 8.52 28.94 -10.59
N LEU A 358 8.81 30.23 -10.44
CA LEU A 358 10.15 30.81 -10.55
C LEU A 358 11.06 30.43 -9.37
N GLU A 359 10.48 30.16 -8.20
CA GLU A 359 11.19 29.84 -6.95
C GLU A 359 11.41 28.33 -6.77
N LEU A 360 10.83 27.50 -7.65
CA LEU A 360 10.93 26.04 -7.60
C LEU A 360 12.39 25.58 -7.51
N GLU A 361 13.28 26.17 -8.31
CA GLU A 361 14.69 25.79 -8.35
C GLU A 361 15.49 26.28 -7.14
N SER A 362 15.07 27.37 -6.47
CA SER A 362 15.71 27.86 -5.23
C SER A 362 15.25 27.13 -3.96
N LEU A 363 14.16 26.35 -3.98
CA LEU A 363 13.74 25.55 -2.82
C LEU A 363 14.86 24.61 -2.33
N ILE A 364 15.07 24.57 -1.01
CA ILE A 364 16.00 23.65 -0.31
C ILE A 364 15.29 22.97 0.88
N PRO A 365 15.75 21.79 1.35
CA PRO A 365 15.19 21.12 2.52
C PRO A 365 15.29 21.98 3.78
N LEU A 366 14.44 21.70 4.78
CA LEU A 366 14.48 22.41 6.06
C LEU A 366 15.80 22.16 6.80
N PRO A 367 16.32 23.13 7.60
CA PRO A 367 17.65 23.03 8.19
C PRO A 367 17.77 21.88 9.21
N GLU A 368 16.65 21.53 9.85
CA GLU A 368 16.48 20.42 10.79
C GLU A 368 16.76 19.06 10.14
N GLU A 369 16.44 18.90 8.85
CA GLU A 369 16.66 17.65 8.10
C GLU A 369 18.10 17.51 7.60
N ILE A 370 18.82 18.64 7.52
CA ILE A 370 20.21 18.74 7.04
C ILE A 370 21.19 18.57 8.22
N HIS A 371 20.90 19.18 9.38
CA HIS A 371 21.84 19.30 10.50
C HIS A 371 21.53 18.35 11.65
N TRP A 372 22.06 17.13 11.58
CA TRP A 372 21.92 16.13 12.63
C TRP A 372 23.07 16.16 13.63
N SER A 373 22.77 16.44 14.90
CA SER A 373 23.72 16.34 16.01
C SER A 373 23.86 14.87 16.48
N PRO A 374 25.08 14.33 16.63
CA PRO A 374 25.27 13.00 17.20
C PRO A 374 24.78 12.93 18.65
N GLY A 375 23.76 12.11 18.90
CA GLY A 375 23.21 11.83 20.23
C GLY A 375 23.62 10.47 20.76
N ASP A 376 23.53 10.30 22.08
CA ASP A 376 23.61 8.98 22.71
C ASP A 376 22.26 8.26 22.54
N SER A 377 22.29 7.05 21.99
CA SER A 377 21.06 6.34 21.57
C SER A 377 20.22 5.91 22.77
N LYS A 378 18.97 6.39 22.85
CA LYS A 378 17.96 5.95 23.85
C LYS A 378 17.65 4.45 23.73
N LEU A 379 17.94 3.85 22.57
CA LEU A 379 17.79 2.41 22.35
C LEU A 379 18.77 1.60 23.21
N HIS A 380 19.82 2.19 23.79
CA HIS A 380 20.73 1.48 24.70
C HIS A 380 20.02 0.91 25.93
N ASP A 381 19.13 1.69 26.54
CA ASP A 381 18.57 1.39 27.87
C ASP A 381 17.29 0.53 27.80
N MET A 382 16.58 0.57 26.67
CA MET A 382 15.35 -0.20 26.45
C MET A 382 15.60 -1.71 26.34
N SER A 383 14.62 -2.55 26.69
CA SER A 383 14.70 -3.99 26.41
C SER A 383 14.57 -4.26 24.91
N ALA A 384 15.41 -5.13 24.33
CA ALA A 384 15.27 -5.54 22.93
C ALA A 384 14.00 -6.39 22.68
N GLU A 385 13.44 -6.94 23.76
CA GLU A 385 12.16 -7.67 23.78
C GLU A 385 10.99 -6.69 23.70
N GLU A 386 11.03 -5.68 24.57
CA GLU A 386 9.99 -4.65 24.62
C GLU A 386 9.95 -3.81 23.34
N VAL A 387 11.12 -3.48 22.76
CA VAL A 387 11.18 -2.82 21.45
C VAL A 387 10.58 -3.68 20.34
N ALA A 388 10.77 -5.00 20.36
CA ALA A 388 10.14 -5.90 19.40
C ALA A 388 8.62 -5.97 19.63
N ASN A 389 8.16 -6.14 20.87
CA ASN A 389 6.74 -6.11 21.23
C ASN A 389 6.04 -4.84 20.71
N GLN A 390 6.64 -3.67 20.96
CA GLN A 390 6.07 -2.38 20.52
C GLN A 390 6.12 -2.18 19.00
N LEU A 391 7.09 -2.78 18.28
CA LEU A 391 7.09 -2.82 16.82
C LEU A 391 5.89 -3.64 16.34
N VAL A 392 5.78 -4.90 16.77
CA VAL A 392 4.73 -5.84 16.34
C VAL A 392 3.33 -5.31 16.65
N VAL A 393 3.10 -4.77 17.86
CA VAL A 393 1.79 -4.22 18.25
C VAL A 393 1.42 -3.00 17.39
N PHE A 394 2.36 -2.10 17.10
CA PHE A 394 2.06 -0.90 16.32
C PHE A 394 1.94 -1.19 14.81
N ASP A 395 2.79 -2.05 14.27
CA ASP A 395 2.71 -2.47 12.88
C ASP A 395 1.44 -3.33 12.66
N TRP A 396 0.96 -4.08 13.66
CA TRP A 396 -0.35 -4.76 13.64
C TRP A 396 -1.53 -3.79 13.70
N GLU A 397 -1.49 -2.76 14.55
CA GLU A 397 -2.49 -1.68 14.57
C GLU A 397 -2.61 -1.04 13.17
N LEU A 398 -1.48 -0.66 12.56
CA LEU A 398 -1.44 -0.10 11.20
C LEU A 398 -1.95 -1.09 10.14
N PHE A 399 -1.58 -2.38 10.22
CA PHE A 399 -1.99 -3.39 9.23
C PHE A 399 -3.48 -3.77 9.37
N SER A 400 -4.04 -3.66 10.58
CA SER A 400 -5.47 -3.82 10.83
C SER A 400 -6.29 -2.66 10.27
N CYS A 401 -5.72 -1.45 10.21
CA CYS A 401 -6.36 -0.27 9.63
C CYS A 401 -6.54 -0.32 8.11
N VAL A 402 -5.82 -1.20 7.39
CA VAL A 402 -5.87 -1.25 5.92
C VAL A 402 -7.14 -1.94 5.41
N HIS A 403 -7.99 -1.22 4.69
CA HIS A 403 -9.13 -1.84 4.02
C HIS A 403 -8.65 -2.69 2.83
N GLU A 404 -9.23 -3.86 2.61
CA GLU A 404 -8.70 -4.86 1.65
C GLU A 404 -8.66 -4.34 0.21
N VAL A 405 -9.64 -3.50 -0.13
CA VAL A 405 -9.74 -2.85 -1.45
C VAL A 405 -8.67 -1.76 -1.65
N GLU A 406 -7.98 -1.27 -0.61
CA GLU A 406 -6.84 -0.36 -0.79
C GLU A 406 -5.72 -0.99 -1.63
N PHE A 407 -5.47 -2.30 -1.47
CA PHE A 407 -4.50 -3.05 -2.28
C PHE A 407 -4.89 -3.07 -3.76
N VAL A 408 -6.19 -3.13 -4.05
CA VAL A 408 -6.72 -3.07 -5.42
C VAL A 408 -6.62 -1.65 -5.97
N CYS A 409 -7.10 -0.64 -5.25
CA CYS A 409 -7.08 0.76 -5.70
C CYS A 409 -5.65 1.30 -5.92
N TYR A 410 -4.69 0.90 -5.06
CA TYR A 410 -3.27 1.28 -5.17
C TYR A 410 -2.64 0.80 -6.50
N VAL A 411 -2.95 -0.43 -6.92
CA VAL A 411 -2.36 -1.06 -8.12
C VAL A 411 -3.17 -0.76 -9.39
N PHE A 412 -4.50 -0.79 -9.33
CA PHE A 412 -5.36 -0.82 -10.52
C PHE A 412 -5.92 0.54 -10.95
N HIS A 413 -6.03 1.53 -10.06
CA HIS A 413 -6.89 2.71 -10.31
C HIS A 413 -6.18 4.06 -10.32
N GLY A 414 -5.17 4.27 -9.46
CA GLY A 414 -4.48 5.56 -9.35
C GLY A 414 -5.45 6.74 -9.15
N GLU A 415 -5.28 7.79 -9.94
CA GLU A 415 -6.06 9.04 -9.88
C GLU A 415 -7.59 8.81 -9.94
N GLN A 416 -8.08 7.77 -10.62
CA GLN A 416 -9.52 7.53 -10.85
C GLN A 416 -10.22 6.60 -9.83
N ALA A 417 -9.54 6.16 -8.77
CA ALA A 417 -10.18 5.34 -7.73
C ALA A 417 -11.30 6.10 -6.99
N ARG A 418 -12.40 5.41 -6.60
CA ARG A 418 -13.45 5.96 -5.72
C ARG A 418 -12.93 6.19 -4.29
N TRP A 419 -12.04 5.33 -3.83
CA TRP A 419 -11.42 5.36 -2.50
C TRP A 419 -9.89 5.44 -2.61
N ARG A 420 -9.22 6.01 -1.61
CA ARG A 420 -7.77 6.27 -1.62
C ARG A 420 -7.05 5.29 -0.68
N PRO A 421 -5.84 4.79 -1.00
CA PRO A 421 -5.12 3.77 -0.22
C PRO A 421 -4.38 4.37 1.00
N LEU A 422 -5.09 5.15 1.82
CA LEU A 422 -4.52 6.00 2.87
C LEU A 422 -3.76 5.21 3.94
N ASN A 423 -4.28 4.06 4.35
CA ASN A 423 -3.72 3.24 5.43
C ASN A 423 -2.61 2.32 4.88
N LEU A 424 -2.78 1.82 3.67
CA LEU A 424 -1.76 1.06 2.95
C LEU A 424 -0.49 1.89 2.70
N GLU A 425 -0.64 3.17 2.34
CA GLU A 425 0.49 4.10 2.20
C GLU A 425 1.25 4.29 3.53
N LEU A 426 0.55 4.36 4.66
CA LEU A 426 1.18 4.43 5.99
C LEU A 426 1.97 3.15 6.35
N ILE A 427 1.52 1.97 5.94
CA ILE A 427 2.28 0.71 6.08
C ILE A 427 3.57 0.75 5.25
N LEU A 428 3.53 1.28 4.03
CA LEU A 428 4.73 1.43 3.19
C LEU A 428 5.69 2.47 3.78
N GLN A 429 5.18 3.60 4.24
CA GLN A 429 5.96 4.62 4.97
C GLN A 429 6.59 4.06 6.25
N ARG A 430 5.90 3.15 6.97
CA ARG A 430 6.41 2.52 8.19
C ARG A 430 7.56 1.56 7.90
N CYS A 431 7.44 0.75 6.84
CA CYS A 431 8.52 -0.10 6.36
C CYS A 431 9.79 0.72 6.03
N SER A 432 9.65 1.89 5.38
CA SER A 432 10.78 2.80 5.14
C SER A 432 11.34 3.40 6.44
N GLU A 433 10.52 3.71 7.43
CA GLU A 433 10.97 4.30 8.68
C GLU A 433 11.81 3.33 9.52
N VAL A 434 11.35 2.10 9.72
CA VAL A 434 12.06 1.07 10.49
C VAL A 434 13.43 0.77 9.86
N GLN A 435 13.53 0.78 8.53
CA GLN A 435 14.80 0.65 7.81
C GLN A 435 15.76 1.82 8.09
N HIS A 436 15.31 3.06 7.94
CA HIS A 436 16.16 4.24 8.15
C HIS A 436 16.51 4.45 9.62
N TRP A 437 15.64 4.04 10.56
CA TRP A 437 15.89 4.04 12.00
C TRP A 437 17.12 3.20 12.37
N VAL A 438 17.23 1.97 11.86
CA VAL A 438 18.42 1.11 12.07
C VAL A 438 19.70 1.82 11.64
N ALA A 439 19.70 2.39 10.43
CA ALA A 439 20.86 3.11 9.93
C ALA A 439 21.18 4.34 10.79
N THR A 440 20.16 5.12 11.16
CA THR A 440 20.29 6.34 11.97
C THR A 440 20.92 6.07 13.34
N GLU A 441 20.37 5.14 14.11
CA GLU A 441 20.84 4.81 15.45
C GLU A 441 22.28 4.25 15.44
N ILE A 442 22.61 3.41 14.45
CA ILE A 442 23.98 2.89 14.29
C ILE A 442 24.96 4.02 13.92
N LEU A 443 24.56 4.93 13.03
CA LEU A 443 25.46 5.95 12.45
C LEU A 443 25.59 7.22 13.29
N GLN A 444 24.64 7.52 14.18
CA GLN A 444 24.81 8.54 15.21
C GLN A 444 25.75 8.04 16.33
N CYS A 445 25.79 6.74 16.60
CA CYS A 445 26.56 6.13 17.70
C CYS A 445 28.09 6.17 17.47
N GLN A 446 28.74 7.25 17.92
CA GLN A 446 30.18 7.48 17.75
C GLN A 446 31.06 6.39 18.39
N SER A 447 30.72 5.96 19.60
CA SER A 447 31.50 4.99 20.37
C SER A 447 31.38 3.57 19.80
N LEU A 448 32.47 3.04 19.22
CA LEU A 448 32.50 1.71 18.61
C LEU A 448 31.98 0.59 19.55
N PRO A 449 32.37 0.51 20.85
CA PRO A 449 31.80 -0.48 21.78
C PRO A 449 30.29 -0.35 21.99
N LYS A 450 29.72 0.87 21.94
CA LYS A 450 28.27 1.10 21.97
C LYS A 450 27.63 0.70 20.63
N ARG A 451 28.23 1.08 19.50
CA ARG A 451 27.74 0.77 18.15
C ARG A 451 27.66 -0.74 17.87
N ILE A 452 28.64 -1.52 18.33
CA ILE A 452 28.61 -2.99 18.31
C ILE A 452 27.43 -3.54 19.14
N GLN A 453 27.10 -2.91 20.28
CA GLN A 453 25.94 -3.31 21.07
C GLN A 453 24.61 -2.99 20.38
N LEU A 454 24.49 -1.85 19.69
CA LEU A 454 23.30 -1.53 18.88
C LEU A 454 23.13 -2.51 17.73
N LEU A 455 24.20 -2.79 16.96
CA LEU A 455 24.19 -3.80 15.88
C LEU A 455 23.70 -5.17 16.40
N ARG A 456 24.25 -5.63 17.53
CA ARG A 456 23.80 -6.85 18.22
C ARG A 456 22.33 -6.78 18.65
N LYS A 457 21.85 -5.60 19.06
CA LYS A 457 20.48 -5.37 19.55
C LYS A 457 19.47 -5.43 18.42
N PHE A 458 19.73 -4.78 17.28
CA PHE A 458 18.91 -4.88 16.08
C PHE A 458 18.79 -6.31 15.56
N ILE A 459 19.87 -7.11 15.60
CA ILE A 459 19.81 -8.54 15.26
C ILE A 459 18.93 -9.33 16.25
N LYS A 460 18.90 -9.01 17.56
CA LYS A 460 17.94 -9.60 18.51
C LYS A 460 16.50 -9.14 18.21
N ILE A 461 16.26 -7.86 17.95
CA ILE A 461 14.93 -7.32 17.65
C ILE A 461 14.36 -7.99 16.38
N ALA A 462 15.16 -8.10 15.31
CA ALA A 462 14.74 -8.78 14.08
C ALA A 462 14.41 -10.27 14.31
N ALA A 463 15.17 -10.96 15.15
CA ALA A 463 14.87 -12.34 15.55
C ALA A 463 13.51 -12.47 16.23
N LEU A 464 13.16 -11.51 17.10
CA LEU A 464 11.92 -11.47 17.85
C LEU A 464 10.72 -11.12 16.96
N CYS A 465 10.81 -10.09 16.11
CA CYS A 465 9.77 -9.77 15.13
C CYS A 465 9.45 -11.00 14.25
N LYS A 466 10.48 -11.69 13.75
CA LYS A 466 10.32 -12.95 13.00
C LYS A 466 9.65 -14.06 13.83
N GLN A 467 9.99 -14.19 15.11
CA GLN A 467 9.38 -15.16 16.03
C GLN A 467 7.90 -14.84 16.30
N GLN A 468 7.55 -13.55 16.37
CA GLN A 468 6.20 -13.02 16.57
C GLN A 468 5.40 -12.90 15.25
N GLN A 469 5.92 -13.47 14.16
CA GLN A 469 5.31 -13.48 12.82
C GLN A 469 5.07 -12.08 12.21
N ASP A 470 5.85 -11.09 12.63
CA ASP A 470 5.96 -9.80 11.94
C ASP A 470 7.11 -9.87 10.93
N LEU A 471 6.75 -10.15 9.67
CA LEU A 471 7.69 -10.17 8.56
C LEU A 471 7.91 -8.78 7.94
N LEU A 472 7.10 -7.78 8.31
CA LEU A 472 7.25 -6.39 7.85
C LEU A 472 8.44 -5.72 8.55
N SER A 473 8.38 -5.62 9.88
CA SER A 473 9.51 -5.07 10.65
C SER A 473 10.73 -5.98 10.60
N PHE A 474 10.58 -7.32 10.55
CA PHE A 474 11.72 -8.22 10.36
C PHE A 474 12.53 -7.88 9.08
N LEU A 475 11.88 -7.78 7.92
CA LEU A 475 12.61 -7.45 6.68
C LEU A 475 13.04 -5.99 6.63
N ALA A 476 12.28 -5.04 7.18
CA ALA A 476 12.72 -3.65 7.29
C ALA A 476 14.00 -3.50 8.13
N LEU A 477 14.09 -4.24 9.25
CA LEU A 477 15.29 -4.30 10.09
C LEU A 477 16.50 -4.90 9.33
N VAL A 478 16.29 -5.98 8.57
CA VAL A 478 17.35 -6.62 7.76
C VAL A 478 17.85 -5.67 6.66
N LEU A 479 16.94 -5.02 5.93
CA LEU A 479 17.25 -4.02 4.91
C LEU A 479 17.88 -2.73 5.48
N GLY A 480 17.67 -2.46 6.77
CA GLY A 480 18.34 -1.36 7.49
C GLY A 480 19.77 -1.72 7.90
N LEU A 481 20.02 -2.98 8.26
CA LEU A 481 21.35 -3.51 8.58
C LEU A 481 22.22 -3.70 7.33
N ASP A 482 21.64 -4.08 6.19
CA ASP A 482 22.36 -4.28 4.93
C ASP A 482 22.63 -2.97 4.16
N ASN A 483 22.00 -1.85 4.57
CA ASN A 483 22.21 -0.53 3.98
C ASN A 483 23.72 -0.21 3.82
N PRO A 484 24.21 0.30 2.66
CA PRO A 484 25.63 0.53 2.40
C PRO A 484 26.38 1.37 3.42
N ALA A 485 25.68 2.23 4.16
CA ALA A 485 26.27 3.03 5.22
C ALA A 485 26.51 2.19 6.50
N VAL A 486 25.71 1.15 6.76
CA VAL A 486 25.86 0.22 7.89
C VAL A 486 26.73 -0.98 7.51
N SER A 487 26.48 -1.63 6.37
CA SER A 487 27.20 -2.84 5.93
C SER A 487 28.68 -2.59 5.63
N ARG A 488 29.10 -1.32 5.43
CA ARG A 488 30.52 -0.95 5.26
C ARG A 488 31.33 -0.82 6.56
N LEU A 489 30.71 -0.83 7.74
CA LEU A 489 31.36 -0.56 9.03
C LEU A 489 32.16 -1.77 9.53
N ARG A 490 33.28 -2.08 8.87
CA ARG A 490 34.12 -3.26 9.11
C ARG A 490 34.43 -3.48 10.59
N LEU A 491 34.90 -2.47 11.31
CA LEU A 491 35.30 -2.61 12.71
C LEU A 491 34.08 -2.91 13.61
N THR A 492 32.92 -2.34 13.28
CA THR A 492 31.65 -2.64 13.97
C THR A 492 31.20 -4.09 13.71
N TRP A 493 31.24 -4.56 12.47
CA TRP A 493 30.89 -5.95 12.13
C TRP A 493 31.94 -6.96 12.66
N GLU A 494 33.21 -6.58 12.72
CA GLU A 494 34.29 -7.41 13.27
C GLU A 494 34.32 -7.46 14.80
N GLY A 495 33.76 -6.45 15.48
CA GLY A 495 33.48 -6.51 16.91
C GLY A 495 32.26 -7.38 17.29
N LEU A 496 31.36 -7.68 16.34
CA LEU A 496 30.15 -8.46 16.59
C LEU A 496 30.47 -9.95 16.87
N PRO A 497 30.01 -10.57 17.98
CA PRO A 497 30.29 -11.97 18.26
C PRO A 497 29.75 -12.91 17.17
N GLY A 498 30.54 -13.91 16.79
CA GLY A 498 30.27 -14.76 15.60
C GLY A 498 28.91 -15.45 15.55
N LYS A 499 28.25 -15.69 16.70
CA LYS A 499 26.87 -16.21 16.72
C LYS A 499 25.86 -15.24 16.09
N PHE A 500 26.01 -13.94 16.30
CA PHE A 500 25.12 -12.92 15.73
C PHE A 500 25.44 -12.66 14.25
N ARG A 501 26.70 -12.79 13.81
CA ARG A 501 27.03 -12.79 12.37
C ARG A 501 26.36 -13.95 11.63
N LYS A 502 26.42 -15.17 12.17
CA LYS A 502 25.72 -16.34 11.60
C LYS A 502 24.20 -16.16 11.59
N GLN A 503 23.64 -15.54 12.63
CA GLN A 503 22.21 -15.24 12.71
C GLN A 503 21.79 -14.20 11.66
N PHE A 504 22.58 -13.14 11.45
CA PHE A 504 22.30 -12.16 10.38
C PHE A 504 22.39 -12.80 8.99
N GLN A 505 23.38 -13.67 8.74
CA GLN A 505 23.51 -14.43 7.49
C GLN A 505 22.30 -15.34 7.19
N GLN A 506 21.64 -15.87 8.22
CA GLN A 506 20.37 -16.59 8.06
C GLN A 506 19.24 -15.63 7.67
N PHE A 507 19.24 -14.38 8.15
CA PHE A 507 18.24 -13.37 7.79
C PHE A 507 18.46 -12.83 6.37
N GLU A 508 19.71 -12.56 5.97
CA GLU A 508 20.11 -12.26 4.58
C GLU A 508 19.55 -13.33 3.63
N SER A 509 19.68 -14.61 3.98
CA SER A 509 19.20 -15.73 3.15
C SER A 509 17.67 -15.85 3.04
N ILE A 510 16.91 -15.19 3.92
CA ILE A 510 15.44 -15.07 3.84
C ILE A 510 15.05 -13.89 2.95
N ALA A 511 15.81 -12.79 3.00
CA ALA A 511 15.59 -11.60 2.17
C ALA A 511 15.97 -11.78 0.69
N ASP A 512 16.86 -12.74 0.38
CA ASP A 512 17.39 -13.05 -0.95
C ASP A 512 16.31 -13.01 -2.06
N PRO A 513 16.42 -12.13 -3.06
CA PRO A 513 15.46 -12.04 -4.17
C PRO A 513 15.51 -13.23 -5.15
N SER A 514 16.51 -14.11 -5.02
CA SER A 514 16.68 -15.29 -5.88
C SER A 514 15.42 -16.16 -5.97
N ARG A 515 15.16 -16.68 -7.18
CA ARG A 515 13.96 -17.49 -7.49
C ARG A 515 12.64 -16.82 -7.06
N ASN A 516 12.56 -15.49 -7.25
CA ASN A 516 11.45 -14.63 -6.82
C ASN A 516 11.19 -14.67 -5.30
N HIS A 517 12.22 -14.47 -4.49
CA HIS A 517 12.20 -14.51 -3.02
C HIS A 517 11.73 -15.86 -2.44
N LYS A 518 12.22 -16.99 -2.99
CA LYS A 518 11.75 -18.32 -2.56
C LYS A 518 11.86 -18.52 -1.05
N SER A 519 12.98 -18.17 -0.42
CA SER A 519 13.18 -18.33 1.03
C SER A 519 12.13 -17.61 1.88
N TYR A 520 11.73 -16.39 1.48
CA TYR A 520 10.64 -15.66 2.14
C TYR A 520 9.29 -16.32 1.90
N ARG A 521 9.00 -16.82 0.69
CA ARG A 521 7.71 -17.46 0.37
C ARG A 521 7.55 -18.81 1.09
N ASP A 522 8.62 -19.60 1.14
CA ASP A 522 8.66 -20.86 1.89
C ASP A 522 8.43 -20.61 3.39
N LEU A 523 9.03 -19.54 3.94
CA LEU A 523 8.74 -19.09 5.30
C LEU A 523 7.27 -18.66 5.45
N LEU A 524 6.77 -17.77 4.60
CA LEU A 524 5.41 -17.23 4.68
C LEU A 524 4.35 -18.35 4.63
N ALA A 525 4.54 -19.35 3.78
CA ALA A 525 3.65 -20.51 3.65
C ALA A 525 3.64 -21.43 4.89
N SER A 526 4.69 -21.38 5.72
CA SER A 526 4.80 -22.19 6.96
C SER A 526 4.13 -21.54 8.19
N LEU A 527 3.71 -20.28 8.10
CA LEU A 527 3.14 -19.50 9.20
C LEU A 527 1.61 -19.51 9.18
N ARG A 528 0.99 -19.14 10.30
CA ARG A 528 -0.48 -19.06 10.48
C ARG A 528 -0.86 -17.72 11.10
N ALA A 529 -2.10 -17.27 10.96
CA ALA A 529 -2.56 -16.02 11.59
C ALA A 529 -2.49 -16.08 13.14
N PRO A 530 -2.19 -14.97 13.85
CA PRO A 530 -1.92 -13.62 13.34
C PRO A 530 -0.52 -13.48 12.70
N LEU A 531 -0.45 -12.83 11.54
CA LEU A 531 0.77 -12.68 10.73
C LEU A 531 0.78 -11.30 10.03
N ILE A 532 1.89 -10.57 10.09
CA ILE A 532 2.11 -9.36 9.27
C ILE A 532 3.04 -9.73 8.10
N PRO A 533 2.57 -9.72 6.85
CA PRO A 533 3.39 -10.00 5.69
C PRO A 533 4.28 -8.80 5.33
N PHE A 534 5.35 -9.05 4.57
CA PHE A 534 6.12 -7.99 3.93
C PHE A 534 5.33 -7.38 2.74
N THR A 535 4.42 -6.47 3.06
CA THR A 535 3.49 -5.79 2.15
C THR A 535 4.08 -5.33 0.79
N PRO A 536 5.32 -4.77 0.70
CA PRO A 536 5.88 -4.37 -0.59
C PRO A 536 6.03 -5.52 -1.60
N LEU A 537 6.24 -6.77 -1.15
CA LEU A 537 6.31 -7.93 -2.05
C LEU A 537 4.91 -8.38 -2.50
N LEU A 538 3.87 -8.24 -1.67
CA LEU A 538 2.49 -8.49 -2.08
C LEU A 538 2.02 -7.49 -3.14
N LEU A 539 2.38 -6.21 -2.99
CA LEU A 539 2.09 -5.19 -4.00
C LEU A 539 2.89 -5.42 -5.30
N LYS A 540 4.14 -5.88 -5.21
CA LYS A 540 4.92 -6.31 -6.39
C LYS A 540 4.23 -7.46 -7.14
N ASP A 541 3.71 -8.47 -6.43
CA ASP A 541 3.01 -9.60 -7.05
C ASP A 541 1.67 -9.18 -7.69
N LEU A 542 0.88 -8.33 -7.01
CA LEU A 542 -0.33 -7.72 -7.57
C LEU A 542 -0.04 -6.86 -8.80
N THR A 543 1.06 -6.10 -8.78
CA THR A 543 1.48 -5.23 -9.91
C THR A 543 1.94 -6.08 -11.10
N PHE A 544 2.72 -7.14 -10.85
CA PHE A 544 3.11 -8.08 -11.90
C PHE A 544 1.90 -8.79 -12.52
N LEU A 545 0.90 -9.19 -11.71
CA LEU A 545 -0.37 -9.72 -12.21
C LEU A 545 -1.17 -8.66 -12.99
N HIS A 546 -1.12 -7.39 -12.58
CA HIS A 546 -1.75 -6.29 -13.31
C HIS A 546 -1.14 -6.10 -14.70
N GLU A 547 0.19 -6.11 -14.81
CA GLU A 547 0.96 -5.85 -16.03
C GLU A 547 0.97 -7.04 -17.00
N SER A 548 1.19 -8.26 -16.49
CA SER A 548 1.39 -9.47 -17.31
C SER A 548 0.12 -10.02 -17.94
N CYS A 549 -1.05 -9.63 -17.44
CA CYS A 549 -2.35 -10.14 -17.88
C CYS A 549 -3.33 -8.98 -18.13
N LYS A 550 -4.05 -8.96 -19.25
CA LYS A 550 -5.03 -7.90 -19.53
C LYS A 550 -6.27 -8.05 -18.66
N SER A 551 -6.81 -6.94 -18.14
CA SER A 551 -8.10 -6.94 -17.43
C SER A 551 -9.30 -7.12 -18.37
N PHE A 552 -9.11 -6.89 -19.67
CA PHE A 552 -10.13 -6.96 -20.70
C PHE A 552 -9.62 -7.65 -21.97
N HIS A 553 -10.51 -8.38 -22.64
CA HIS A 553 -10.32 -8.94 -23.98
C HIS A 553 -11.37 -8.33 -24.91
N GLY A 554 -10.99 -7.28 -25.64
CA GLY A 554 -11.98 -6.38 -26.24
C GLY A 554 -12.73 -5.61 -25.15
N GLU A 555 -14.05 -5.68 -25.16
CA GLU A 555 -14.93 -5.11 -24.11
C GLU A 555 -15.24 -6.11 -22.97
N LEU A 556 -14.80 -7.37 -23.11
CA LEU A 556 -15.15 -8.47 -22.21
C LEU A 556 -14.18 -8.54 -21.03
N VAL A 557 -14.69 -8.71 -19.81
CA VAL A 557 -13.89 -8.77 -18.58
C VAL A 557 -13.13 -10.09 -18.48
N ASN A 558 -11.84 -10.02 -18.16
CA ASN A 558 -11.04 -11.20 -17.85
C ASN A 558 -11.27 -11.65 -16.39
N PHE A 559 -12.33 -12.42 -16.15
CA PHE A 559 -12.68 -12.84 -14.79
C PHE A 559 -11.66 -13.80 -14.14
N GLU A 560 -10.87 -14.54 -14.92
CA GLU A 560 -9.73 -15.32 -14.37
C GLU A 560 -8.66 -14.43 -13.75
N LYS A 561 -8.38 -13.26 -14.34
CA LYS A 561 -7.49 -12.26 -13.73
C LYS A 561 -8.10 -11.72 -12.44
N MET A 562 -9.41 -11.47 -12.44
CA MET A 562 -10.13 -11.00 -11.25
C MET A 562 -10.02 -12.01 -10.10
N HIS A 563 -10.29 -13.29 -10.34
CA HIS A 563 -10.08 -14.34 -9.34
C HIS A 563 -8.67 -14.36 -8.75
N LYS A 564 -7.63 -14.26 -9.59
CA LYS A 564 -6.22 -14.23 -9.14
C LYS A 564 -5.88 -12.99 -8.30
N VAL A 565 -6.52 -11.84 -8.58
CA VAL A 565 -6.41 -10.63 -7.73
C VAL A 565 -7.13 -10.85 -6.40
N ALA A 566 -8.36 -11.37 -6.43
CA ALA A 566 -9.15 -11.66 -5.25
C ALA A 566 -8.50 -12.72 -4.35
N GLU A 567 -7.83 -13.74 -4.90
CA GLU A 567 -7.07 -14.74 -4.13
C GLU A 567 -5.91 -14.11 -3.35
N MET A 568 -5.16 -13.18 -3.96
CA MET A 568 -4.12 -12.41 -3.28
C MET A 568 -4.69 -11.56 -2.14
N VAL A 569 -5.86 -10.94 -2.35
CA VAL A 569 -6.54 -10.12 -1.33
C VAL A 569 -7.16 -10.99 -0.21
N ARG A 570 -7.80 -12.12 -0.54
CA ARG A 570 -8.23 -13.17 0.41
C ARG A 570 -7.05 -13.73 1.21
N SER A 571 -5.84 -13.73 0.67
CA SER A 571 -4.62 -14.10 1.42
C SER A 571 -4.26 -13.05 2.47
N ILE A 572 -4.38 -11.76 2.15
CA ILE A 572 -4.24 -10.66 3.13
C ILE A 572 -5.31 -10.75 4.23
N ARG A 573 -6.57 -11.07 3.87
CA ARG A 573 -7.63 -11.37 4.85
C ARG A 573 -7.24 -12.50 5.78
N ARG A 574 -6.76 -13.63 5.23
CA ARG A 574 -6.33 -14.81 5.99
C ARG A 574 -5.22 -14.49 7.00
N PHE A 575 -4.25 -13.63 6.67
CA PHE A 575 -3.18 -13.26 7.62
C PHE A 575 -3.70 -12.53 8.88
N ARG A 576 -4.87 -11.88 8.77
CA ARG A 576 -5.56 -11.14 9.85
C ARG A 576 -6.72 -11.90 10.49
N SER A 577 -6.94 -13.18 10.16
CA SER A 577 -8.10 -13.96 10.62
C SER A 577 -8.06 -14.41 12.10
N SER A 578 -7.10 -13.90 12.87
CA SER A 578 -6.95 -14.12 14.31
C SER A 578 -6.39 -12.84 14.92
N GLN A 579 -6.76 -12.54 16.17
CA GLN A 579 -6.28 -11.33 16.86
C GLN A 579 -4.85 -11.52 17.37
N LEU A 580 -4.04 -10.46 17.30
CA LEU A 580 -2.78 -10.40 18.03
C LEU A 580 -3.07 -10.33 19.54
N ALA A 581 -2.39 -11.16 20.33
CA ALA A 581 -2.41 -11.04 21.79
C ALA A 581 -1.59 -9.80 22.21
N VAL A 582 -2.27 -8.78 22.73
CA VAL A 582 -1.64 -7.55 23.22
C VAL A 582 -1.82 -7.45 24.73
N GLU A 583 -0.72 -7.58 25.47
CA GLU A 583 -0.71 -7.37 26.93
C GLU A 583 -0.62 -5.87 27.23
N ALA A 584 -1.48 -5.40 28.14
CA ALA A 584 -1.55 -4.00 28.54
C ALA A 584 -0.72 -3.75 29.82
N ASP A 585 0.55 -3.36 29.66
CA ASP A 585 1.40 -2.94 30.78
C ASP A 585 1.37 -1.41 30.95
N PRO A 586 0.90 -0.88 32.10
CA PRO A 586 0.97 0.55 32.40
C PRO A 586 2.35 1.03 32.88
N SER A 587 3.40 0.20 32.91
CA SER A 587 4.70 0.58 33.44
C SER A 587 5.32 1.77 32.68
N PRO A 588 6.01 2.70 33.38
CA PRO A 588 6.69 3.82 32.72
C PRO A 588 7.69 3.39 31.65
N SER A 589 8.34 2.25 31.82
CA SER A 589 9.26 1.62 30.86
C SER A 589 8.57 1.14 29.57
N HIS A 590 7.41 0.50 29.69
CA HIS A 590 6.59 0.09 28.55
C HIS A 590 6.08 1.34 27.81
N LEU A 591 5.49 2.30 28.53
CA LEU A 591 4.97 3.54 27.94
C LEU A 591 6.08 4.39 27.27
N GLN A 592 7.28 4.46 27.84
CA GLN A 592 8.44 5.13 27.22
C GLN A 592 8.89 4.42 25.93
N THR A 593 8.90 3.09 25.92
CA THR A 593 9.28 2.31 24.73
C THR A 593 8.20 2.39 23.64
N LYS A 594 6.92 2.32 24.03
CA LYS A 594 5.75 2.55 23.17
C LYS A 594 5.80 3.92 22.49
N ALA A 595 6.05 4.98 23.27
CA ALA A 595 6.20 6.34 22.74
C ALA A 595 7.36 6.46 21.74
N TYR A 596 8.52 5.89 22.06
CA TYR A 596 9.70 5.90 21.19
C TYR A 596 9.47 5.15 19.87
N VAL A 597 8.98 3.90 19.90
CA VAL A 597 8.73 3.09 18.69
C VAL A 597 7.64 3.70 17.80
N ARG A 598 6.76 4.53 18.36
CA ARG A 598 5.70 5.28 17.65
C ARG A 598 6.08 6.74 17.34
N GLN A 599 7.32 7.15 17.59
CA GLN A 599 7.86 8.48 17.27
C GLN A 599 9.33 8.39 16.83
N LEU A 600 9.66 7.40 15.99
CA LEU A 600 11.02 7.19 15.49
C LEU A 600 11.53 8.46 14.79
N GLN A 601 12.75 8.86 15.13
CA GLN A 601 13.48 9.94 14.47
C GLN A 601 14.56 9.30 13.60
N VAL A 602 14.54 9.59 12.29
CA VAL A 602 15.36 8.89 11.31
C VAL A 602 15.91 9.85 10.27
N ILE A 603 17.07 9.51 9.70
CA ILE A 603 17.67 10.15 8.54
C ILE A 603 17.36 9.29 7.32
N ASP A 604 16.54 9.80 6.39
CA ASP A 604 16.23 9.17 5.10
C ASP A 604 17.09 9.70 3.94
N ASN A 605 17.95 10.68 4.19
CA ASN A 605 18.97 11.14 3.24
C ASN A 605 20.16 10.17 3.20
N GLN A 606 20.15 9.25 2.23
CA GLN A 606 21.19 8.24 2.03
C GLN A 606 22.61 8.81 1.80
N ASN A 607 22.74 10.03 1.27
CA ASN A 607 24.05 10.67 1.12
C ASN A 607 24.63 11.07 2.49
N LEU A 608 23.80 11.65 3.36
CA LEU A 608 24.17 12.02 4.73
C LEU A 608 24.50 10.76 5.57
N LEU A 609 23.70 9.70 5.47
CA LEU A 609 24.01 8.40 6.10
C LEU A 609 25.39 7.89 5.69
N PHE A 610 25.72 7.95 4.40
CA PHE A 610 27.03 7.49 3.89
C PHE A 610 28.18 8.39 4.36
N GLU A 611 27.98 9.72 4.40
CA GLU A 611 28.96 10.66 4.94
C GLU A 611 29.26 10.38 6.42
N MET A 612 28.22 10.22 7.25
CA MET A 612 28.35 9.84 8.66
C MET A 612 29.12 8.52 8.81
N SER A 613 28.81 7.51 7.99
CA SER A 613 29.54 6.23 7.97
C SER A 613 31.03 6.40 7.67
N THR A 614 31.38 7.24 6.69
CA THR A 614 32.80 7.51 6.37
C THR A 614 33.54 8.31 7.43
N LYS A 615 32.83 9.08 8.28
CA LYS A 615 33.40 9.76 9.45
C LYS A 615 33.64 8.81 10.63
N LEU A 616 32.76 7.82 10.82
CA LEU A 616 32.90 6.80 11.86
C LEU A 616 34.03 5.81 11.56
N GLU A 617 34.08 5.31 10.32
CA GLU A 617 35.05 4.33 9.85
C GLU A 617 35.49 4.76 8.43
N PRO A 618 36.63 5.47 8.30
CA PRO A 618 37.23 5.84 7.01
C PRO A 618 37.60 4.63 6.14
N LYS A 619 38.10 4.86 4.92
CA LYS A 619 38.52 3.76 4.03
C LYS A 619 39.86 3.12 4.39
N ASP A 620 40.66 3.83 5.18
CA ASP A 620 42.07 3.54 5.44
C ASP A 620 42.32 2.98 6.86
N MET A 621 41.25 2.45 7.49
CA MET A 621 41.27 1.65 8.73
C MET A 621 40.83 0.19 8.47
#